data_AF-A0A7W7BS50-F1
#
_entry.id   AF-A0A7W7BS50-F1
#
_cell.length_a   1.000
_cell.length_b   1.000
_cell.length_c   1.000
_cell.angle_alpha   90.00
_cell.angle_beta   90.00
_cell.angle_gamma   90.00
#
_symmetry.space_group_name_H-M   'P 1'
#
loop_
_entity.id
_entity.type
_entity.pdbx_description
1 polymer ?
#
loop_
_entity_poly.entity_id
_entity_poly.type
_entity_poly.pdbx_seq_one_letter_code
_entity_poly.pdbx_strand_id
1 'polypeptide(L)'
;MSDPRPRPQYGEYATPEEQRAAIRHPAPDAAPAASDHPHPPTAPATTVAAQPTRTADRVITVLLLVYGLITVISAVPQLVDFTAFAETWMQVAGVDGEFTNSAQGRVWGTVGACVYAGGWIVTALLSWLSLSRRRISWWIPLVGAIVTFLIVSVCLVVPLLGDPAVGAYFQSGG
;
A
#
# COMPACT_ATOMS: atom_id res chain seq x y z
N MET A 1 -44.67 60.68 43.83
CA MET A 1 -43.30 60.14 43.99
C MET A 1 -43.43 58.62 44.04
N SER A 2 -42.97 57.94 42.99
CA SER A 2 -42.75 56.49 42.86
C SER A 2 -43.95 55.51 42.86
N ASP A 3 -44.23 54.90 41.70
CA ASP A 3 -44.66 53.50 41.61
C ASP A 3 -43.74 52.80 40.56
N PRO A 4 -43.15 51.64 40.85
CA PRO A 4 -41.96 51.14 40.16
C PRO A 4 -42.32 50.41 38.85
N ARG A 5 -41.48 50.58 37.80
CA ARG A 5 -41.61 49.85 36.53
C ARG A 5 -41.54 48.33 36.78
N PRO A 6 -42.42 47.52 36.16
CA PRO A 6 -42.35 46.06 36.25
C PRO A 6 -41.00 45.56 35.75
N ARG A 7 -40.33 44.75 36.57
CA ARG A 7 -39.06 44.11 36.20
C ARG A 7 -39.36 43.05 35.14
N PRO A 8 -38.60 42.95 34.03
CA PRO A 8 -38.86 41.91 33.04
C PRO A 8 -38.60 40.54 33.67
N GLN A 9 -39.64 39.71 33.75
CA GLN A 9 -39.60 38.31 34.15
C GLN A 9 -38.94 37.48 33.05
N TYR A 10 -37.65 37.69 32.82
CA TYR A 10 -36.86 36.76 32.02
C TYR A 10 -36.63 35.48 32.85
N GLY A 11 -37.18 34.37 32.35
CA GLY A 11 -37.12 33.07 33.02
C GLY A 11 -38.24 32.11 32.63
N GLU A 12 -39.30 32.56 31.96
CA GLU A 12 -40.21 31.65 31.29
C GLU A 12 -39.53 31.16 30.01
N TYR A 13 -38.96 29.96 30.08
CA TYR A 13 -38.56 29.22 28.89
C TYR A 13 -39.77 29.18 27.96
N ALA A 14 -39.58 29.57 26.70
CA ALA A 14 -40.58 29.33 25.67
C ALA A 14 -41.05 27.89 25.80
N THR A 15 -42.35 27.68 25.78
CA THR A 15 -42.86 26.32 25.90
C THR A 15 -42.24 25.48 24.79
N PRO A 16 -41.96 24.18 25.02
CA PRO A 16 -41.35 23.33 23.98
C PRO A 16 -42.12 23.37 22.66
N GLU A 17 -43.43 23.62 22.70
CA GLU A 17 -44.28 23.79 21.52
C GLU A 17 -44.02 25.08 20.74
N GLU A 18 -43.84 26.21 21.43
CA GLU A 18 -43.52 27.50 20.80
C GLU A 18 -42.12 27.50 20.18
N GLN A 19 -41.15 26.84 20.83
CA GLN A 19 -39.82 26.66 20.26
C GLN A 19 -39.85 25.76 19.01
N ARG A 20 -40.70 24.72 18.99
CA ARG A 20 -40.89 23.85 17.82
C ARG A 20 -41.55 24.57 16.65
N ALA A 21 -42.54 25.43 16.93
CA ALA A 21 -43.18 26.27 15.92
C ALA A 21 -42.19 27.23 15.27
N ALA A 22 -41.29 27.82 16.06
CA ALA A 22 -40.22 28.69 15.54
C ALA A 22 -39.20 27.94 14.66
N ILE A 23 -38.89 26.68 14.98
CA ILE A 23 -37.86 25.89 14.29
C ILE A 23 -38.46 25.07 13.12
N ARG A 24 -39.80 25.04 12.94
CA ARG A 24 -40.51 24.24 11.92
C ARG A 24 -40.00 22.79 11.84
N HIS A 25 -39.84 22.16 13.01
CA HIS A 25 -39.37 20.77 13.11
C HIS A 25 -40.55 19.78 12.98
N PRO A 26 -40.48 18.74 12.12
CA PRO A 26 -41.51 17.70 12.03
C PRO A 26 -41.55 16.83 13.31
N ALA A 27 -42.74 16.41 13.73
CA ALA A 27 -42.95 15.62 14.95
C ALA A 27 -42.34 14.20 14.83
N PRO A 28 -41.64 13.68 15.86
CA PRO A 28 -41.31 12.26 15.94
C PRO A 28 -42.50 11.44 16.44
N ASP A 29 -42.70 10.27 15.84
CA ASP A 29 -43.61 9.22 16.31
C ASP A 29 -43.30 8.79 17.77
N ALA A 30 -44.34 8.38 18.47
CA ALA A 30 -44.31 7.99 19.89
C ALA A 30 -43.21 6.95 20.22
N ALA A 31 -42.40 7.26 21.24
CA ALA A 31 -41.35 6.37 21.74
C ALA A 31 -41.93 5.26 22.65
N PRO A 32 -41.41 4.01 22.60
CA PRO A 32 -41.56 3.05 23.69
C PRO A 32 -40.51 3.27 24.79
N ALA A 33 -40.90 2.93 26.03
CA ALA A 33 -40.25 3.28 27.28
C ALA A 33 -38.96 2.49 27.65
N ALA A 34 -38.23 3.10 28.61
CA ALA A 34 -37.13 2.60 29.44
C ALA A 34 -35.79 2.31 28.75
N SER A 35 -34.76 3.08 29.08
CA SER A 35 -33.36 2.77 28.72
C SER A 35 -32.48 2.68 29.98
N ASP A 36 -31.79 1.55 30.04
CA ASP A 36 -30.74 1.19 30.98
C ASP A 36 -29.65 2.25 31.11
N HIS A 37 -29.06 2.34 32.30
CA HIS A 37 -27.93 3.21 32.60
C HIS A 37 -26.79 3.06 31.57
N PRO A 38 -26.30 4.16 30.97
CA PRO A 38 -25.19 4.10 30.02
C PRO A 38 -23.90 3.62 30.68
N HIS A 39 -23.39 2.45 30.27
CA HIS A 39 -21.96 2.16 30.35
C HIS A 39 -21.20 3.26 29.58
N PRO A 40 -20.04 3.75 30.07
CA PRO A 40 -19.20 4.62 29.26
C PRO A 40 -18.84 3.84 27.98
N PRO A 41 -19.04 4.43 26.78
CA PRO A 41 -18.68 3.74 25.56
C PRO A 41 -17.18 3.45 25.59
N THR A 42 -16.82 2.17 25.58
CA THR A 42 -15.47 1.72 25.24
C THR A 42 -15.09 2.44 23.95
N ALA A 43 -14.12 3.34 24.01
CA ALA A 43 -13.65 4.06 22.85
C ALA A 43 -13.25 3.02 21.79
N PRO A 44 -13.88 3.00 20.59
CA PRO A 44 -13.46 2.09 19.56
C PRO A 44 -11.99 2.34 19.28
N ALA A 45 -11.17 1.28 19.30
CA ALA A 45 -9.78 1.33 18.90
C ALA A 45 -9.71 1.93 17.50
N THR A 46 -9.42 3.23 17.41
CA THR A 46 -9.41 3.98 16.16
C THR A 46 -8.03 3.84 15.55
N THR A 47 -7.72 2.64 15.08
CA THR A 47 -6.75 2.45 14.01
C THR A 47 -7.53 2.12 12.75
N VAL A 48 -8.39 3.06 12.33
CA VAL A 48 -8.85 3.06 10.94
C VAL A 48 -7.69 3.60 10.13
N ALA A 49 -7.04 2.73 9.35
CA ALA A 49 -6.06 3.16 8.37
C ALA A 49 -6.68 4.29 7.54
N ALA A 50 -6.04 5.45 7.53
CA ALA A 50 -6.55 6.61 6.81
C ALA A 50 -6.78 6.21 5.35
N GLN A 51 -8.04 6.18 4.91
CA GLN A 51 -8.34 5.91 3.52
C GLN A 51 -7.82 7.07 2.69
N PRO A 52 -6.86 6.85 1.77
CA PRO A 52 -6.36 7.92 0.94
C PRO A 52 -7.51 8.52 0.15
N THR A 53 -7.56 9.85 0.12
CA THR A 53 -8.52 10.57 -0.73
C THR A 53 -8.31 10.15 -2.19
N ARG A 54 -9.34 10.29 -3.04
CA ARG A 54 -9.25 9.95 -4.47
C ARG A 54 -8.07 10.61 -5.20
N THR A 55 -7.62 11.77 -4.74
CA THR A 55 -6.43 12.45 -5.28
C THR A 55 -5.14 11.82 -4.76
N ALA A 56 -5.05 11.54 -3.46
CA ALA A 56 -3.91 10.86 -2.86
C ALA A 56 -3.69 9.46 -3.47
N ASP A 57 -4.75 8.66 -3.64
CA ASP A 57 -4.68 7.32 -4.27
C ASP A 57 -4.06 7.37 -5.67
N ARG A 58 -4.46 8.37 -6.49
CA ARG A 58 -3.89 8.56 -7.83
C ARG A 58 -2.43 8.94 -7.79
N VAL A 59 -2.07 9.91 -6.94
CA VAL A 59 -0.67 10.37 -6.80
C VAL A 59 0.21 9.21 -6.34
N ILE A 60 -0.21 8.46 -5.32
CA ILE A 60 0.54 7.30 -4.81
C ILE A 60 0.68 6.24 -5.90
N THR A 61 -0.39 5.91 -6.62
CA THR A 61 -0.34 4.92 -7.71
C THR A 61 0.66 5.35 -8.79
N VAL A 62 0.61 6.62 -9.23
CA VAL A 62 1.54 7.14 -10.24
C VAL A 62 2.99 7.10 -9.76
N LEU A 63 3.23 7.53 -8.51
CA LEU A 63 4.58 7.49 -7.92
C LEU A 63 5.12 6.06 -7.83
N LEU A 64 4.30 5.10 -7.40
CA LEU A 64 4.69 3.68 -7.34
C LEU A 64 4.99 3.11 -8.73
N LEU A 65 4.22 3.48 -9.76
CA LEU A 65 4.47 3.04 -11.13
C LEU A 65 5.75 3.64 -11.70
N VAL A 66 6.00 4.94 -11.49
CA VAL A 66 7.23 5.61 -11.92
C VAL A 66 8.43 5.04 -11.20
N TYR A 67 8.35 4.87 -9.88
CA TYR A 67 9.40 4.23 -9.09
C TYR A 67 9.67 2.81 -9.62
N GLY A 68 8.62 2.01 -9.81
CA GLY A 68 8.74 0.68 -10.38
C GLY A 68 9.38 0.67 -11.77
N LEU A 69 9.06 1.65 -12.62
CA LEU A 69 9.63 1.77 -13.96
C LEU A 69 11.13 2.04 -13.90
N ILE A 70 11.54 2.98 -13.05
CA ILE A 70 12.95 3.31 -12.84
C ILE A 70 13.70 2.06 -12.34
N THR A 71 13.12 1.33 -11.39
CA THR A 71 13.71 0.09 -10.87
C THR A 71 13.87 -0.97 -11.96
N VAL A 72 12.86 -1.18 -12.81
CA VAL A 72 12.91 -2.14 -13.92
C VAL A 72 13.97 -1.74 -14.95
N ILE A 73 13.97 -0.48 -15.38
CA ILE A 73 14.97 0.03 -16.35
C ILE A 73 16.38 -0.12 -15.81
N SER A 74 16.58 0.12 -14.51
CA SER A 74 17.89 -0.01 -13.86
C SER A 74 18.33 -1.47 -13.70
N ALA A 75 17.40 -2.38 -13.41
CA ALA A 75 17.72 -3.78 -13.12
C ALA A 75 17.87 -4.64 -14.38
N VAL A 76 17.12 -4.36 -15.46
CA VAL A 76 17.13 -5.18 -16.68
C VAL A 76 18.54 -5.35 -17.27
N PRO A 77 19.39 -4.32 -17.38
CA PRO A 77 20.78 -4.50 -17.83
C PRO A 77 21.58 -5.47 -16.95
N GLN A 78 21.42 -5.40 -15.62
CA GLN A 78 22.10 -6.31 -14.69
C GLN A 78 21.58 -7.75 -14.81
N LEU A 79 20.30 -7.93 -15.10
CA LEU A 79 19.70 -9.24 -15.34
C LEU A 79 20.19 -9.85 -16.65
N VAL A 80 20.33 -9.04 -17.71
CA VAL A 80 20.85 -9.50 -19.01
C VAL A 80 22.35 -9.81 -18.91
N ASP A 81 23.12 -8.99 -18.21
CA ASP A 81 24.51 -9.24 -17.85
C ASP A 81 24.63 -9.98 -16.51
N PHE A 82 23.98 -11.14 -16.45
CA PHE A 82 23.90 -11.93 -15.21
C PHE A 82 25.27 -12.33 -14.68
N THR A 83 26.26 -12.57 -15.56
CA THR A 83 27.60 -12.97 -15.15
C THR A 83 28.27 -11.87 -14.33
N ALA A 84 28.28 -10.62 -14.82
CA ALA A 84 28.82 -9.49 -14.08
C ALA A 84 28.06 -9.25 -12.75
N PHE A 85 26.74 -9.42 -12.76
CA PHE A 85 25.92 -9.38 -11.56
C PHE A 85 26.35 -10.44 -10.53
N ALA A 86 26.50 -11.70 -10.96
CA ALA A 86 26.85 -12.82 -10.10
C ALA A 86 28.25 -12.66 -9.51
N GLU A 87 29.23 -12.22 -10.31
CA GLU A 87 30.59 -11.93 -9.84
C GLU A 87 30.61 -10.82 -8.80
N THR A 88 29.87 -9.73 -9.05
CA THR A 88 29.73 -8.64 -8.06
C THR A 88 29.12 -9.16 -6.77
N TRP A 89 28.07 -9.99 -6.86
CA TRP A 89 27.43 -10.59 -5.69
C TRP A 89 28.37 -11.52 -4.94
N MET A 90 29.12 -12.38 -5.63
CA MET A 90 30.11 -13.29 -5.05
C MET A 90 31.22 -12.54 -4.35
N GLN A 91 31.73 -11.46 -4.94
CA GLN A 91 32.70 -10.57 -4.31
C GLN A 91 32.16 -9.97 -3.01
N VAL A 92 30.91 -9.51 -3.00
CA VAL A 92 30.25 -8.98 -1.79
C VAL A 92 30.02 -10.09 -0.76
N ALA A 93 29.75 -11.32 -1.21
CA ALA A 93 29.53 -12.48 -0.36
C ALA A 93 30.84 -13.10 0.18
N GLY A 94 32.01 -12.64 -0.27
CA GLY A 94 33.32 -13.18 0.13
C GLY A 94 33.68 -14.51 -0.56
N VAL A 95 33.01 -14.84 -1.66
CA VAL A 95 33.32 -16.03 -2.45
C VAL A 95 34.51 -15.74 -3.35
N ASP A 96 35.64 -16.40 -3.06
CA ASP A 96 36.84 -16.33 -3.90
C ASP A 96 36.64 -17.17 -5.18
N GLY A 97 36.34 -16.51 -6.30
CA GLY A 97 36.18 -17.18 -7.60
C GLY A 97 35.39 -16.38 -8.63
N GLU A 98 35.46 -16.83 -9.88
CA GLU A 98 34.65 -16.30 -10.99
C GLU A 98 33.39 -17.12 -11.20
N PHE A 99 32.36 -16.51 -11.80
CA PHE A 99 31.09 -17.19 -12.03
C PHE A 99 31.23 -18.15 -13.21
N THR A 100 31.25 -19.45 -12.92
CA THR A 100 31.57 -20.48 -13.93
C THR A 100 30.37 -20.88 -14.78
N ASN A 101 29.15 -20.71 -14.27
CA ASN A 101 27.93 -21.16 -14.93
C ASN A 101 27.29 -20.11 -15.87
N SER A 102 28.11 -19.48 -16.71
CA SER A 102 27.72 -18.31 -17.52
C SER A 102 26.62 -18.63 -18.56
N ALA A 103 26.56 -19.86 -19.08
CA ALA A 103 25.52 -20.27 -20.01
C ALA A 103 24.13 -20.32 -19.35
N GLN A 104 24.03 -20.94 -18.17
CA GLN A 104 22.79 -20.98 -17.41
C GLN A 104 22.43 -19.58 -16.89
N GLY A 105 23.42 -18.82 -16.41
CA GLY A 105 23.24 -17.43 -15.99
C GLY A 105 22.62 -16.55 -17.09
N ARG A 106 23.07 -16.69 -18.34
CA ARG A 106 22.48 -15.94 -19.47
C ARG A 106 21.01 -16.30 -19.73
N VAL A 107 20.66 -17.58 -19.67
CA VAL A 107 19.29 -18.05 -19.86
C VAL A 107 18.39 -17.53 -18.74
N TRP A 108 18.76 -17.76 -17.49
CA TRP A 108 17.96 -17.36 -16.33
C TRP A 108 17.92 -15.85 -16.14
N GLY A 109 19.00 -15.14 -16.44
CA GLY A 109 19.05 -13.69 -16.47
C GLY A 109 18.10 -13.10 -17.51
N THR A 110 18.08 -13.66 -18.73
CA THR A 110 17.12 -13.26 -19.77
C THR A 110 15.67 -13.56 -19.36
N VAL A 111 15.41 -14.73 -18.79
CA VAL A 111 14.08 -15.07 -18.25
C VAL A 111 13.68 -14.10 -17.15
N GLY A 112 14.57 -13.80 -16.21
CA GLY A 112 14.36 -12.84 -15.13
C GLY A 112 14.08 -11.43 -15.65
N ALA A 113 14.81 -10.96 -16.65
CA ALA A 113 14.58 -9.68 -17.31
C ALA A 113 13.19 -9.62 -17.96
N CYS A 114 12.81 -10.66 -18.71
CA CYS A 114 11.48 -10.77 -19.32
C CYS A 114 10.36 -10.80 -18.28
N VAL A 115 10.53 -11.56 -17.20
CA VAL A 115 9.56 -11.62 -16.09
C VAL A 115 9.47 -10.26 -15.40
N TYR A 116 10.58 -9.57 -15.17
CA TYR A 116 10.57 -8.28 -14.47
C TYR A 116 9.88 -7.20 -15.30
N ALA A 117 10.24 -7.10 -16.59
CA ALA A 117 9.60 -6.19 -17.53
C ALA A 117 8.11 -6.53 -17.73
N GLY A 118 7.79 -7.80 -17.96
CA GLY A 118 6.42 -8.27 -18.16
C GLY A 118 5.55 -8.07 -16.92
N GLY A 119 6.08 -8.40 -15.74
CA GLY A 119 5.39 -8.19 -14.46
C GLY A 119 5.07 -6.73 -14.20
N TRP A 120 6.01 -5.81 -14.51
CA TRP A 120 5.74 -4.38 -14.42
C TRP A 120 4.70 -3.91 -15.44
N ILE A 121 4.75 -4.37 -16.70
CA ILE A 121 3.74 -4.04 -17.72
C ILE A 121 2.35 -4.48 -17.28
N VAL A 122 2.21 -5.73 -16.83
CA VAL A 122 0.93 -6.26 -16.32
C VAL A 122 0.44 -5.43 -15.13
N THR A 123 1.33 -5.10 -14.20
CA THR A 123 1.01 -4.28 -13.03
C THR A 123 0.54 -2.87 -13.43
N ALA A 124 1.21 -2.24 -14.40
CA ALA A 124 0.83 -0.93 -14.93
C ALA A 124 -0.53 -0.97 -15.63
N LEU A 125 -0.79 -2.00 -16.45
CA LEU A 125 -2.07 -2.21 -17.12
C LEU A 125 -3.21 -2.41 -16.11
N LEU A 126 -3.02 -3.27 -15.10
CA LEU A 126 -4.02 -3.49 -14.06
C LEU A 126 -4.30 -2.22 -13.25
N SER A 127 -3.25 -1.46 -12.91
CA SER A 127 -3.37 -0.17 -12.22
C SER A 127 -4.17 0.83 -13.07
N TRP A 128 -3.88 0.91 -14.37
CA TRP A 128 -4.60 1.77 -15.32
C TRP A 128 -6.07 1.39 -15.47
N LEU A 129 -6.36 0.09 -15.63
CA LEU A 129 -7.71 -0.43 -15.72
C LEU A 129 -8.51 -0.17 -14.42
N SER A 130 -7.87 -0.21 -13.26
CA SER A 130 -8.50 0.13 -11.98
C SER A 130 -8.78 1.64 -11.85
N LEU A 131 -7.82 2.49 -12.24
CA LEU A 131 -7.94 3.95 -12.24
C LEU A 131 -9.09 4.43 -13.15
N SER A 132 -9.21 3.87 -14.35
CA SER A 132 -10.30 4.18 -15.29
C SER A 132 -11.67 3.80 -14.74
N ARG A 133 -11.74 2.78 -13.88
CA ARG A 133 -12.97 2.34 -13.19
C ARG A 133 -13.24 3.08 -11.87
N ARG A 134 -12.47 4.13 -11.54
CA ARG A 134 -12.58 4.94 -10.31
C ARG A 134 -12.49 4.12 -9.01
N ARG A 135 -11.77 2.99 -9.03
CA ARG A 135 -11.49 2.15 -7.84
C ARG A 135 -10.17 2.55 -7.17
N ILE A 136 -10.03 2.23 -5.89
CA ILE A 136 -8.78 2.39 -5.12
C ILE A 136 -7.70 1.52 -5.75
N SER A 137 -6.60 2.13 -6.18
CA SER A 137 -5.61 1.49 -7.06
C SER A 137 -4.22 1.39 -6.45
N TRP A 138 -3.91 2.10 -5.36
CA TRP A 138 -2.55 2.18 -4.81
C TRP A 138 -1.93 0.83 -4.39
N TRP A 139 -2.75 -0.14 -3.97
CA TRP A 139 -2.26 -1.45 -3.54
C TRP A 139 -1.82 -2.35 -4.71
N ILE A 140 -2.36 -2.12 -5.90
CA ILE A 140 -2.07 -2.91 -7.10
C ILE A 140 -0.59 -2.85 -7.48
N PRO A 141 0.03 -1.66 -7.66
CA PRO A 141 1.44 -1.58 -7.98
C PRO A 141 2.33 -2.13 -6.86
N LEU A 142 1.93 -1.98 -5.60
CA LEU A 142 2.67 -2.52 -4.47
C LEU A 142 2.70 -4.05 -4.49
N VAL A 143 1.53 -4.69 -4.58
CA VAL A 143 1.43 -6.16 -4.61
C VAL A 143 2.06 -6.73 -5.88
N GLY A 144 1.83 -6.08 -7.03
CA GLY A 144 2.45 -6.47 -8.31
C GLY A 144 3.97 -6.44 -8.26
N ALA A 145 4.56 -5.41 -7.65
CA ALA A 145 5.99 -5.30 -7.44
C ALA A 145 6.51 -6.42 -6.50
N ILE A 146 5.84 -6.68 -5.39
CA ILE A 146 6.24 -7.74 -4.44
C ILE A 146 6.24 -9.12 -5.13
N VAL A 147 5.15 -9.48 -5.80
CA VAL A 147 5.02 -10.78 -6.46
C VAL A 147 6.08 -10.93 -7.56
N THR A 148 6.25 -9.90 -8.39
CA THR A 148 7.23 -9.95 -9.49
C THR A 148 8.66 -10.04 -8.93
N PHE A 149 8.97 -9.27 -7.89
CA PHE A 149 10.28 -9.31 -7.24
C PHE A 149 10.60 -10.71 -6.68
N LEU A 150 9.63 -11.37 -6.05
CA LEU A 150 9.80 -12.74 -5.55
C LEU A 150 10.08 -13.72 -6.70
N ILE A 151 9.35 -13.64 -7.80
CA ILE A 151 9.55 -14.52 -8.95
C ILE A 151 10.94 -14.29 -9.57
N VAL A 152 11.34 -13.03 -9.77
CA VAL A 152 12.67 -12.70 -10.29
C VAL A 152 13.77 -13.15 -9.35
N SER A 153 13.58 -13.02 -8.03
CA SER A 153 14.53 -13.52 -7.04
C SER A 153 14.78 -15.02 -7.18
N VAL A 154 13.73 -15.81 -7.45
CA VAL A 154 13.88 -17.24 -7.77
C VAL A 154 14.70 -17.44 -9.04
N CYS A 155 14.43 -16.67 -10.11
CA CYS A 155 15.22 -16.74 -11.34
C CYS A 155 16.71 -16.45 -11.11
N LEU A 156 17.05 -15.55 -10.18
CA LEU A 156 18.44 -15.22 -9.85
C LEU A 156 19.12 -16.33 -9.04
N VAL A 157 18.41 -16.92 -8.07
CA VAL A 157 18.98 -17.89 -7.12
C VAL A 157 19.31 -19.22 -7.79
N VAL A 158 18.51 -19.67 -8.77
CA VAL A 158 18.71 -20.96 -9.46
C VAL A 158 20.11 -21.11 -10.08
N PRO A 159 20.60 -20.20 -10.95
CA PRO A 159 21.94 -20.29 -11.53
C PRO A 159 23.06 -20.11 -10.51
N LEU A 160 22.86 -19.30 -9.45
CA LEU A 160 23.84 -19.09 -8.38
C LEU A 160 24.04 -20.35 -7.53
N LEU A 161 22.96 -21.01 -7.11
CA LEU A 161 23.05 -22.26 -6.36
C LEU A 161 23.53 -23.44 -7.21
N GLY A 162 23.32 -23.37 -8.52
CA GLY A 162 23.86 -24.33 -9.48
C GLY A 162 25.33 -24.12 -9.81
N ASP A 163 25.95 -23.03 -9.34
CA ASP A 163 27.35 -22.72 -9.65
C ASP A 163 28.33 -23.49 -8.73
N PRO A 164 29.28 -24.24 -9.30
CA PRO A 164 30.28 -24.98 -8.53
C PRO A 164 31.15 -24.14 -7.58
N ALA A 165 31.49 -22.88 -7.93
CA ALA A 165 32.33 -22.04 -7.09
C ALA A 165 31.57 -21.65 -5.80
N VAL A 166 30.28 -21.33 -5.93
CA VAL A 166 29.39 -21.11 -4.79
C VAL A 166 29.25 -22.37 -3.93
N GLY A 167 29.09 -23.54 -4.56
CA GLY A 167 29.03 -24.82 -3.85
C GLY A 167 30.30 -25.16 -3.06
N ALA A 168 31.48 -24.82 -3.61
CA ALA A 168 32.77 -25.05 -2.96
C ALA A 168 32.96 -24.15 -1.72
N TYR A 169 32.53 -22.89 -1.80
CA TYR A 169 32.58 -21.95 -0.67
C TYR A 169 31.86 -22.50 0.57
N PHE A 170 30.63 -22.99 0.40
CA PHE A 170 29.86 -23.57 1.51
C PHE A 170 30.49 -24.85 2.11
N GLN A 171 31.23 -25.62 1.30
CA GLN A 171 31.94 -26.80 1.78
C GLN A 171 33.23 -26.43 2.54
N SER A 172 33.84 -25.29 2.21
CA SER A 172 35.08 -24.81 2.83
C SER A 172 34.90 -24.12 4.20
N GLY A 173 33.65 -23.86 4.62
CA GLY A 173 33.33 -23.41 5.98
C GLY A 173 32.96 -21.94 6.13
N GLY A 174 32.92 -21.15 5.05
CA GLY A 174 32.60 -19.72 5.08
C GLY A 174 33.71 -18.85 5.68
#